data_AF-A0A3N1QQ44-F1
#
_entry.id   AF-A0A3N1QQ44-F1
#
_cell.length_a   1.000
_cell.length_b   1.000
_cell.length_c   1.000
_cell.angle_alpha   90.00
_cell.angle_beta   90.00
_cell.angle_gamma   90.00
#
_symmetry.space_group_name_H-M   'P 1'
#
loop_
_entity.id
_entity.type
_entity.pdbx_description
1 polymer ?
#
loop_
_entity_poly.entity_id
_entity_poly.type
_entity_poly.pdbx_seq_one_letter_code
_entity_poly.pdbx_strand_id
1 'polypeptide(L)'
;MPSRLAELDAENPVVRLDVLRSSIGSLLVDGVETAVWESVTGVSGSETPAGDVVGTVVATSGNRPLVGFDGRLAVVTLRHVRELRRALFVGAPAGSLGVRLFDGTTITATGDGPGPVVVLVLVIDGLVEIRVATAAASPEVHAEFGFELTRRFDFHSGNG
;
A
#
# COMPACT_ATOMS: atom_id res chain seq x y z
N MET A 1 5.55 -24.60 10.13
CA MET A 1 5.60 -23.49 11.10
C MET A 1 4.20 -22.88 11.14
N PRO A 2 3.51 -22.82 12.28
CA PRO A 2 2.20 -22.17 12.34
C PRO A 2 2.38 -20.68 12.04
N SER A 3 1.57 -20.12 11.14
CA SER A 3 1.51 -18.69 10.88
C SER A 3 1.08 -17.97 12.16
N ARG A 4 1.84 -16.96 12.57
CA ARG A 4 1.43 -16.08 13.66
C ARG A 4 0.37 -15.14 13.09
N LEU A 5 -0.89 -15.37 13.45
CA LEU A 5 -1.99 -14.47 13.12
C LEU A 5 -1.93 -13.27 14.07
N ALA A 6 -1.82 -12.07 13.52
CA ALA A 6 -2.04 -10.82 14.26
C ALA A 6 -3.29 -10.13 13.71
N GLU A 7 -3.99 -9.38 14.54
CA GLU A 7 -5.15 -8.59 14.15
C GLU A 7 -4.83 -7.10 14.38
N LEU A 8 -5.24 -6.27 13.44
CA LEU A 8 -5.27 -4.81 13.57
C LEU A 8 -6.73 -4.37 13.46
N ASP A 9 -7.17 -3.59 14.43
CA ASP A 9 -8.51 -3.04 14.52
C ASP A 9 -8.44 -1.63 15.13
N ALA A 10 -9.59 -1.03 15.46
CA ALA A 10 -9.61 0.30 16.05
C ALA A 10 -8.98 0.38 17.46
N GLU A 11 -8.94 -0.73 18.21
CA GLU A 11 -8.33 -0.78 19.54
C GLU A 11 -6.81 -0.97 19.47
N ASN A 12 -6.35 -1.74 18.49
CA ASN A 12 -4.95 -2.05 18.23
C ASN A 12 -4.57 -1.67 16.78
N PRO A 13 -4.55 -0.38 16.43
CA PRO A 13 -4.55 0.03 15.03
C PRO A 13 -3.19 0.01 14.37
N VAL A 14 -2.10 -0.31 15.09
CA VAL A 14 -0.73 -0.15 14.60
C VAL A 14 0.13 -1.36 14.97
N VAL A 15 0.95 -1.78 14.00
CA VAL A 15 2.07 -2.70 14.23
C VAL A 15 3.31 -2.19 13.51
N ARG A 16 4.46 -2.28 14.18
CA ARG A 16 5.76 -1.98 13.58
C ARG A 16 6.52 -3.26 13.31
N LEU A 17 6.99 -3.42 12.08
CA LEU A 17 7.82 -4.54 11.68
C LEU A 17 9.26 -4.33 12.16
N ASP A 18 9.93 -5.42 12.49
CA ASP A 18 11.37 -5.40 12.76
C ASP A 18 12.18 -5.18 11.47
N VAL A 19 13.50 -5.05 11.62
CA VAL A 19 14.43 -4.82 10.50
C VAL A 19 14.34 -5.93 9.44
N LEU A 20 14.23 -7.18 9.88
CA LEU A 20 14.21 -8.35 8.99
C LEU A 20 12.94 -8.34 8.13
N ARG A 21 11.79 -8.19 8.79
CA ARG A 21 10.47 -8.13 8.17
C ARG A 21 10.25 -6.88 7.33
N SER A 22 10.98 -5.80 7.60
CA SER A 22 10.94 -4.59 6.78
C SER A 22 11.81 -4.67 5.52
N SER A 23 12.74 -5.64 5.42
CA SER A 23 13.80 -5.62 4.39
C SER A 23 13.77 -6.81 3.43
N ILE A 24 13.07 -7.90 3.76
CA ILE A 24 13.11 -9.15 2.99
C ILE A 24 11.80 -9.39 2.24
N GLY A 25 11.94 -9.73 0.95
CA GLY A 25 10.83 -10.18 0.11
C GLY A 25 9.86 -9.06 -0.21
N SER A 26 8.58 -9.37 -0.08
CA SER A 26 7.47 -8.45 -0.34
C SER A 26 6.49 -8.46 0.82
N LEU A 27 5.83 -7.34 1.02
CA LEU A 27 4.59 -7.25 1.78
C LEU A 27 3.45 -7.34 0.77
N LEU A 28 2.57 -8.31 0.95
CA LEU A 28 1.40 -8.53 0.10
C LEU A 28 0.15 -8.08 0.83
N VAL A 29 -0.76 -7.40 0.14
CA VAL A 29 -2.07 -7.01 0.69
C VAL A 29 -3.18 -7.57 -0.19
N ASP A 30 -4.06 -8.35 0.43
CA ASP A 30 -5.22 -8.99 -0.18
C ASP A 30 -6.49 -8.20 0.12
N GLY A 31 -7.50 -8.32 -0.76
CA GLY A 31 -8.77 -7.60 -0.64
C GLY A 31 -8.73 -6.12 -1.09
N VAL A 32 -7.64 -5.70 -1.74
CA VAL A 32 -7.42 -4.31 -2.17
C VAL A 32 -8.20 -4.00 -3.45
N GLU A 33 -8.91 -2.87 -3.45
CA GLU A 33 -9.57 -2.28 -4.62
C GLU A 33 -8.74 -1.16 -5.26
N THR A 34 -7.91 -0.46 -4.46
CA THR A 34 -6.97 0.54 -4.97
C THR A 34 -5.73 0.59 -4.08
N ALA A 35 -4.55 0.59 -4.70
CA ALA A 35 -3.28 0.86 -4.04
C ALA A 35 -2.81 2.27 -4.42
N VAL A 36 -2.28 3.02 -3.47
CA VAL A 36 -1.74 4.36 -3.65
C VAL A 36 -0.36 4.42 -3.02
N TRP A 37 0.57 5.14 -3.62
CA TRP A 37 1.93 5.29 -3.10
C TRP A 37 2.43 6.72 -3.21
N GLU A 38 3.46 7.00 -2.42
CA GLU A 38 4.27 8.18 -2.51
C GLU A 38 5.72 7.82 -2.16
N SER A 39 6.67 8.14 -3.05
CA SER A 39 8.10 7.94 -2.83
C SER A 39 8.69 9.02 -1.92
N VAL A 40 9.92 8.79 -1.47
CA VAL A 40 10.73 9.80 -0.75
C VAL A 40 11.07 11.02 -1.61
N THR A 41 10.94 10.93 -2.93
CA THR A 41 11.12 12.05 -3.88
C THR A 41 9.81 12.77 -4.22
N GLY A 42 8.70 12.42 -3.56
CA GLY A 42 7.39 13.03 -3.78
C GLY A 42 6.66 12.54 -5.03
N VAL A 43 7.13 11.45 -5.67
CA VAL A 43 6.45 10.84 -6.80
C VAL A 43 5.32 9.98 -6.27
N SER A 44 4.10 10.25 -6.71
CA SER A 44 2.89 9.57 -6.27
C SER A 44 2.08 9.01 -7.43
N GLY A 45 1.32 7.97 -7.14
CA GLY A 45 0.43 7.34 -8.09
C GLY A 45 -0.48 6.34 -7.42
N SER A 46 -1.39 5.79 -8.20
CA SER A 46 -2.28 4.73 -7.77
C SER A 46 -2.45 3.68 -8.86
N GLU A 47 -2.83 2.48 -8.45
CA GLU A 47 -3.14 1.37 -9.34
C GLU A 47 -4.38 0.62 -8.81
N THR A 48 -5.20 0.08 -9.72
CA THR A 48 -6.29 -0.86 -9.41
C THR A 48 -5.89 -2.30 -9.75
N PRO A 49 -6.56 -3.34 -9.22
CA PRO A 49 -6.33 -4.72 -9.63
C PRO A 49 -6.55 -5.00 -11.13
N ALA A 50 -7.25 -4.11 -11.84
CA ALA A 50 -7.45 -4.19 -13.29
C ALA A 50 -6.26 -3.62 -14.09
N GLY A 51 -5.28 -3.02 -13.40
CA GLY A 51 -4.11 -2.38 -14.01
C GLY A 51 -4.34 -0.92 -14.39
N ASP A 52 -5.42 -0.29 -13.94
CA ASP A 52 -5.65 1.14 -14.20
C ASP A 52 -4.70 1.96 -13.33
N VAL A 53 -3.81 2.72 -13.98
CA VAL A 53 -2.79 3.53 -13.30
C VAL A 53 -3.08 5.01 -13.44
N VAL A 54 -3.03 5.73 -12.31
CA VAL A 54 -3.03 7.19 -12.26
C VAL A 54 -1.70 7.68 -11.67
N GLY A 55 -1.13 8.72 -12.27
CA GLY A 55 0.15 9.29 -11.84
C GLY A 55 1.36 8.52 -12.34
N THR A 56 2.41 8.43 -11.53
CA THR A 56 3.72 7.89 -11.96
C THR A 56 4.12 6.67 -11.12
N VAL A 57 4.38 5.57 -11.81
CA VAL A 57 4.94 4.35 -11.22
C VAL A 57 6.37 4.59 -10.79
N VAL A 58 6.69 4.20 -9.56
CA VAL A 58 8.06 4.22 -9.04
C VAL A 58 8.63 2.82 -9.22
N ALA A 59 9.61 2.68 -10.12
CA ALA A 59 10.29 1.42 -10.35
C ALA A 59 11.51 1.30 -9.43
N THR A 60 11.71 0.11 -8.87
CA THR A 60 12.95 -0.31 -8.23
C THR A 60 14.09 -0.41 -9.24
N SER A 61 15.34 -0.48 -8.79
CA SER A 61 16.50 -0.67 -9.67
C SER A 61 16.45 -1.96 -10.51
N GLY A 62 15.62 -2.93 -10.12
CA GLY A 62 15.35 -4.17 -10.87
C GLY A 62 14.18 -4.07 -11.87
N ASN A 63 13.71 -2.86 -12.16
CA ASN A 63 12.57 -2.57 -13.05
C ASN A 63 11.23 -3.22 -12.62
N ARG A 64 11.09 -3.50 -11.33
CA ARG A 64 9.80 -3.91 -10.73
C ARG A 64 9.16 -2.71 -10.04
N PRO A 65 7.82 -2.56 -10.06
CA PRO A 65 7.15 -1.53 -9.26
C PRO A 65 7.51 -1.63 -7.78
N LEU A 66 7.73 -0.48 -7.14
CA LEU A 66 7.96 -0.37 -5.70
C LEU A 66 6.67 -0.71 -4.93
N VAL A 67 5.54 -0.22 -5.46
CA VAL A 67 4.17 -0.60 -5.11
C VAL A 67 3.43 -0.89 -6.41
N GLY A 68 2.58 -1.91 -6.43
CA GLY A 68 1.72 -2.24 -7.57
C GLY A 68 0.93 -3.52 -7.33
N PHE A 69 0.48 -4.19 -8.39
CA PHE A 69 -0.25 -5.45 -8.31
C PHE A 69 0.47 -6.66 -8.91
N ASP A 70 0.27 -7.83 -8.31
CA ASP A 70 0.51 -9.15 -8.90
C ASP A 70 -0.81 -9.93 -8.89
N GLY A 71 -1.49 -9.92 -10.03
CA GLY A 71 -2.89 -10.36 -10.14
C GLY A 71 -3.79 -9.51 -9.24
N ARG A 72 -4.44 -10.13 -8.25
CA ARG A 72 -5.33 -9.43 -7.30
C ARG A 72 -4.63 -8.96 -6.03
N LEU A 73 -3.36 -9.28 -5.85
CA LEU A 73 -2.62 -8.93 -4.65
C LEU A 73 -1.88 -7.63 -4.88
N ALA A 74 -2.08 -6.65 -4.00
CA ALA A 74 -1.20 -5.50 -3.96
C ALA A 74 0.14 -5.91 -3.35
N VAL A 75 1.24 -5.36 -3.84
CA VAL A 75 2.61 -5.75 -3.50
C VAL A 75 3.43 -4.52 -3.15
N VAL A 76 4.19 -4.60 -2.07
CA VAL A 76 5.28 -3.66 -1.75
C VAL A 76 6.61 -4.41 -1.80
N THR A 77 7.55 -3.92 -2.61
CA THR A 77 8.89 -4.52 -2.70
C THR A 77 9.77 -4.07 -1.54
N LEU A 78 9.88 -4.91 -0.49
CA LEU A 78 10.52 -4.52 0.79
C LEU A 78 12.03 -4.27 0.69
N ARG A 79 12.72 -4.93 -0.24
CA ARG A 79 14.16 -4.69 -0.48
C ARG A 79 14.46 -3.23 -0.83
N HIS A 80 13.50 -2.53 -1.43
CA HIS A 80 13.62 -1.14 -1.85
C HIS A 80 12.75 -0.19 -1.01
N VAL A 81 12.29 -0.63 0.16
CA VAL A 81 11.29 0.12 0.95
C VAL A 81 11.76 1.51 1.38
N ARG A 82 13.08 1.76 1.44
CA ARG A 82 13.64 3.10 1.72
C ARG A 82 13.38 4.13 0.62
N GLU A 83 12.98 3.69 -0.57
CA GLU A 83 12.54 4.57 -1.67
C GLU A 83 11.07 4.98 -1.49
N LEU A 84 10.31 4.25 -0.67
CA LEU A 84 8.91 4.51 -0.35
C LEU A 84 8.82 5.43 0.87
N ARG A 85 7.96 6.46 0.82
CA ARG A 85 7.59 7.26 1.99
C ARG A 85 6.37 6.63 2.68
N ARG A 86 5.35 6.35 1.89
CA ARG A 86 4.08 5.76 2.37
C ARG A 86 3.30 5.10 1.24
N ALA A 87 2.45 4.14 1.60
CA ALA A 87 1.46 3.55 0.72
C ALA A 87 0.12 3.38 1.44
N LEU A 88 -0.98 3.48 0.70
CA LEU A 88 -2.34 3.27 1.19
C LEU A 88 -3.01 2.19 0.35
N PHE A 89 -3.58 1.19 1.02
CA PHE A 89 -4.36 0.14 0.39
C PHE A 89 -5.80 0.29 0.83
N VAL A 90 -6.71 0.48 -0.12
CA VAL A 90 -8.13 0.69 0.14
C VAL A 90 -8.86 -0.60 -0.23
N GLY A 91 -9.61 -1.17 0.70
CA GLY A 91 -10.46 -2.34 0.48
C GLY A 91 -11.93 -1.98 0.29
N ALA A 92 -12.78 -3.00 0.20
CA ALA A 92 -14.22 -2.82 0.12
C ALA A 92 -14.83 -2.26 1.44
N PRO A 93 -15.97 -1.56 1.38
CA PRO A 93 -16.72 -1.14 2.55
C PRO A 93 -17.08 -2.31 3.48
N ALA A 94 -16.91 -2.12 4.79
CA ALA A 94 -17.15 -3.15 5.83
C ALA A 94 -16.42 -4.50 5.57
N GLY A 95 -15.35 -4.48 4.75
CA GLY A 95 -14.54 -5.64 4.44
C GLY A 95 -13.41 -5.88 5.45
N SER A 96 -12.41 -6.63 5.02
CA SER A 96 -11.12 -6.76 5.71
C SER A 96 -9.99 -6.80 4.70
N LEU A 97 -8.80 -6.41 5.12
CA LEU A 97 -7.58 -6.53 4.32
C LEU A 97 -6.64 -7.54 4.97
N GLY A 98 -6.04 -8.40 4.15
CA GLY A 98 -5.07 -9.39 4.62
C GLY A 98 -3.65 -9.00 4.25
N VAL A 99 -2.81 -8.67 5.22
CA VAL A 99 -1.38 -8.39 4.99
C VAL A 99 -0.55 -9.66 5.22
N ARG A 100 0.29 -10.03 4.26
CA ARG A 100 1.17 -11.21 4.35
C ARG A 100 2.63 -10.82 4.16
N LEU A 101 3.49 -11.40 4.98
CA LEU A 101 4.94 -11.22 4.93
C LEU A 101 5.65 -12.50 4.45
N PHE A 102 6.92 -12.37 4.06
CA PHE A 102 7.72 -13.47 3.52
C PHE A 102 7.89 -14.66 4.48
N ASP A 103 7.84 -14.42 5.80
CA ASP A 103 8.03 -15.43 6.84
C ASP A 103 6.74 -16.22 7.17
N GLY A 104 5.66 -15.95 6.43
CA GLY A 104 4.34 -16.55 6.64
C GLY A 104 3.50 -15.86 7.72
N THR A 105 3.95 -14.75 8.29
CA THR A 105 3.13 -13.91 9.15
C THR A 105 1.95 -13.34 8.35
N THR A 106 0.75 -13.45 8.93
CA THR A 106 -0.48 -12.88 8.37
C THR A 106 -1.09 -11.93 9.38
N ILE A 107 -1.45 -10.74 8.92
CA ILE A 107 -2.11 -9.70 9.71
C ILE A 107 -3.47 -9.45 9.08
N THR A 108 -4.55 -9.63 9.83
CA THR A 108 -5.90 -9.27 9.38
C THR A 108 -6.17 -7.85 9.85
N ALA A 109 -6.54 -6.96 8.94
CA ALA A 109 -6.89 -5.58 9.22
C ALA A 109 -8.40 -5.41 9.04
N THR A 110 -9.08 -4.97 10.09
CA THR A 110 -10.53 -4.74 10.13
C THR A 110 -10.83 -3.29 10.49
N GLY A 111 -11.91 -2.76 9.94
CA GLY A 111 -12.43 -1.44 10.29
C GLY A 111 -13.51 -1.52 11.36
N ASP A 112 -13.79 -0.39 11.99
CA ASP A 112 -14.82 -0.18 13.02
C ASP A 112 -16.07 0.55 12.49
N GLY A 113 -16.11 0.89 11.20
CA GLY A 113 -17.19 1.65 10.58
C GLY A 113 -17.70 1.07 9.26
N PRO A 114 -18.73 1.70 8.67
CA PRO A 114 -19.37 1.22 7.45
C PRO A 114 -18.57 1.51 6.16
N GLY A 115 -17.51 2.31 6.27
CA GLY A 115 -16.69 2.72 5.12
C GLY A 115 -15.65 1.68 4.72
N PRO A 116 -14.84 1.99 3.70
CA PRO A 116 -13.70 1.18 3.28
C PRO A 116 -12.71 0.95 4.43
N VAL A 117 -12.26 -0.30 4.60
CA VAL A 117 -11.08 -0.56 5.43
C VAL A 117 -9.84 -0.14 4.66
N VAL A 118 -8.96 0.61 5.31
CA VAL A 118 -7.68 1.02 4.74
C VAL A 118 -6.51 0.48 5.54
N VAL A 119 -5.44 0.11 4.83
CA VAL A 119 -4.13 -0.17 5.42
C VAL A 119 -3.15 0.90 4.95
N LEU A 120 -2.62 1.66 5.90
CA LEU A 120 -1.57 2.65 5.67
C LEU A 120 -0.21 2.04 6.05
N VAL A 121 0.70 1.97 5.08
CA VAL A 121 2.10 1.60 5.27
C VAL A 121 2.92 2.88 5.32
N LEU A 122 3.64 3.09 6.43
CA LEU A 122 4.59 4.17 6.61
C LEU A 122 6.00 3.60 6.69
N VAL A 123 6.97 4.30 6.09
CA VAL A 123 8.38 3.93 6.19
C VAL A 123 9.08 4.96 7.07
N ILE A 124 9.52 4.53 8.24
CA ILE A 124 10.15 5.37 9.26
C ILE A 124 11.54 4.79 9.54
N ASP A 125 12.58 5.51 9.14
CA ASP A 125 13.99 5.09 9.21
C ASP A 125 14.26 3.73 8.54
N GLY A 126 13.50 3.43 7.48
CA GLY A 126 13.56 2.15 6.76
C GLY A 126 12.87 0.99 7.46
N LEU A 127 12.15 1.24 8.56
CA LEU A 127 11.24 0.28 9.19
C LEU A 127 9.81 0.53 8.72
N VAL A 128 9.09 -0.55 8.47
CA VAL A 128 7.68 -0.50 8.07
C VAL A 128 6.79 -0.44 9.31
N GLU A 129 5.94 0.56 9.35
CA GLU A 129 4.80 0.64 10.26
C GLU A 129 3.51 0.47 9.46
N ILE A 130 2.65 -0.43 9.92
CA ILE A 130 1.36 -0.74 9.30
C ILE A 130 0.29 -0.20 10.24
N ARG A 131 -0.64 0.58 9.68
CA ARG A 131 -1.81 1.09 10.40
C ARG A 131 -3.09 0.68 9.70
N VAL A 132 -4.15 0.45 10.47
CA VAL A 132 -5.51 0.28 9.94
C VAL A 132 -6.39 1.46 10.33
N ALA A 133 -7.34 1.79 9.47
CA ALA A 133 -8.44 2.71 9.76
C ALA A 133 -9.66 2.38 8.89
N THR A 134 -10.80 2.98 9.23
CA THR A 134 -11.97 3.06 8.35
C THR A 134 -12.00 4.43 7.70
N ALA A 135 -12.10 4.50 6.37
CA ALA A 135 -12.25 5.75 5.63
C ALA A 135 -13.71 6.19 5.50
N ALA A 136 -13.95 7.46 5.21
CA ALA A 136 -15.26 7.89 4.74
C ALA A 136 -15.56 7.28 3.36
N ALA A 137 -16.84 7.01 3.07
CA ALA A 137 -17.28 6.60 1.75
C ALA A 137 -17.15 7.77 0.77
N SER A 138 -16.05 7.82 0.03
CA SER A 138 -15.69 8.87 -0.92
C SER A 138 -15.09 8.26 -2.19
N PRO A 139 -15.31 8.84 -3.39
CA PRO A 139 -14.59 8.41 -4.59
C PRO A 139 -13.08 8.68 -4.51
N GLU A 140 -12.64 9.58 -3.62
CA GLU A 140 -11.24 9.98 -3.45
C GLU A 140 -10.73 9.67 -2.04
N VAL A 141 -10.91 8.43 -1.55
CA VAL A 141 -10.44 7.99 -0.22
C VAL A 141 -9.01 8.45 0.06
N HIS A 142 -8.12 8.36 -0.94
CA HIS A 142 -6.71 8.72 -0.80
C HIS A 142 -6.47 10.19 -0.37
N ALA A 143 -7.35 11.12 -0.75
CA ALA A 143 -7.25 12.53 -0.38
C ALA A 143 -7.50 12.76 1.12
N GLU A 144 -8.37 11.95 1.75
CA GLU A 144 -8.60 11.95 3.21
C GLU A 144 -7.31 11.65 3.99
N PHE A 145 -6.46 10.77 3.43
CA PHE A 145 -5.17 10.40 3.98
C PHE A 145 -4.02 11.30 3.49
N GLY A 146 -4.36 12.42 2.83
CA GLY A 146 -3.43 13.44 2.38
C GLY A 146 -2.50 12.98 1.25
N PHE A 147 -2.91 12.01 0.43
CA PHE A 147 -2.21 11.71 -0.82
C PHE A 147 -2.67 12.68 -1.91
N GLU A 148 -1.71 13.25 -2.62
CA GLU A 148 -1.95 14.01 -3.85
C GLU A 148 -1.32 13.25 -5.01
N LEU A 149 -2.13 12.80 -5.96
CA LEU A 149 -1.63 12.03 -7.10
C LEU A 149 -0.92 12.96 -8.09
N THR A 150 0.30 12.59 -8.48
CA THR A 150 1.06 13.35 -9.48
C THR A 150 0.31 13.31 -10.80
N ARG A 151 0.16 14.45 -11.49
CA ARG A 151 -0.40 14.43 -12.85
C ARG A 151 0.59 13.78 -13.80
N ARG A 152 0.13 12.80 -14.58
CA ARG A 152 0.93 12.25 -15.67
C ARG A 152 1.09 13.35 -16.73
N PHE A 153 2.30 13.86 -16.89
CA PHE A 153 2.64 14.71 -18.02
C PHE A 153 3.00 13.81 -19.20
N ASP A 154 2.03 13.54 -20.06
CA ASP A 154 2.32 12.94 -21.36
C ASP A 154 2.97 14.01 -22.24
N PHE A 155 4.30 13.99 -22.35
CA PHE A 155 4.99 14.69 -23.42
C PHE A 155 4.55 14.07 -24.74
N HIS A 156 3.54 14.66 -25.37
CA HIS A 156 3.24 14.38 -26.76
C HIS A 156 4.42 14.92 -27.57
N SER A 157 5.31 14.03 -28.01
CA SER A 157 6.26 14.32 -29.07
C SER A 157 5.48 14.58 -30.34
N GLY A 158 5.05 15.83 -30.53
CA GLY A 158 4.59 16.32 -31.83
C GLY A 158 5.80 16.37 -32.76
N ASN A 159 5.96 15.32 -33.59
CA ASN A 159 6.79 15.45 -34.77
C ASN A 159 6.00 16.25 -35.81
N GLY A 160 6.46 17.46 -36.06
CA GLY A 160 6.19 18.19 -37.30
C GLY A 160 6.98 17.63 -38.48
#